data_AF-A0A6C0UHE8-F1
#
_entry.id   AF-A0A6C0UHE8-F1
#
_cell.length_a   1.000
_cell.length_b   1.000
_cell.length_c   1.000
_cell.angle_alpha   90.00
_cell.angle_beta   90.00
_cell.angle_gamma   90.00
#
_symmetry.space_group_name_H-M   'P 1'
#
loop_
_entity.id
_entity.type
_entity.pdbx_description
1 polymer ?
#
loop_
_entity_poly.entity_id
_entity_poly.type
_entity_poly.pdbx_seq_one_letter_code
_entity_poly.pdbx_strand_id
1 'polypeptide(L)'
;MKTLSEAVSAHTQNEVSASDTDRPPIDLAEHDKSDPLDLPPEDQSFLEELAADGGPLNVTYTREGKARVSTSSYIGVAALPSGRRLNVTPKQTVSRLLTLLEYALDVSSTTVDKETSFSGAETFIDAFGALFTAKLRQLLTRGIRRDYTRIESIETAVRGRLDVQRQLQRPTPVPTDFAVEYDTLTANTTANQAILAATQILTRLVEGDTLAAALSRQATQLRQTVEPAYVTPVEIEAIETTRLNAYYADLLELSRLVLQRRFFEDLTAGSVASFGLFINMNTVYEAVVERAVRAGAAQVNSNWTVEGQGSLGDLIDGPHAVGMQPDAVVLDDEGGVIAVADAKWKTGGDSSGDVYQLTSYMLAEGVPGLLVYPQQDATERESVVQAKHVLRSVYLSTAADVSSPEAYIEKLEGEAANQLRSIIDDR
;
A
#
# COMPACT_ATOMS: atom_id res chain seq x y z
N MET A 1 30.00 -48.55 -42.29
CA MET A 1 28.55 -48.87 -42.21
C MET A 1 28.31 -49.49 -40.84
N LYS A 2 27.32 -48.98 -40.08
CA LYS A 2 27.06 -49.08 -38.62
C LYS A 2 27.93 -48.14 -37.74
N THR A 3 27.57 -46.86 -37.63
CA THR A 3 26.60 -46.16 -36.73
C THR A 3 27.24 -45.67 -35.43
N LEU A 4 27.64 -44.40 -35.47
CA LEU A 4 27.99 -43.50 -34.36
C LEU A 4 26.71 -43.09 -33.63
N SER A 5 26.36 -43.82 -32.59
CA SER A 5 25.38 -43.42 -31.59
C SER A 5 25.94 -43.89 -30.25
N GLU A 6 25.92 -43.00 -29.26
CA GLU A 6 26.35 -43.17 -27.87
C GLU A 6 27.78 -42.69 -27.55
N ALA A 7 27.85 -41.87 -26.49
CA ALA A 7 29.01 -41.24 -25.85
C ALA A 7 29.54 -39.93 -26.46
N VAL A 8 28.76 -38.84 -26.36
CA VAL A 8 29.15 -37.58 -25.67
C VAL A 8 27.86 -36.85 -25.23
N SER A 9 27.22 -37.33 -24.16
CA SER A 9 26.24 -36.57 -23.38
C SER A 9 26.78 -36.42 -21.97
N ALA A 10 27.45 -35.30 -21.72
CA ALA A 10 27.79 -34.84 -20.38
C ALA A 10 28.14 -33.36 -20.50
N HIS A 11 27.16 -32.47 -20.33
CA HIS A 11 27.28 -31.20 -19.62
C HIS A 11 25.94 -30.46 -19.63
N THR A 12 25.50 -30.08 -18.43
CA THR A 12 24.42 -29.13 -18.13
C THR A 12 22.98 -29.64 -18.25
N GLN A 13 22.64 -30.64 -17.44
CA GLN A 13 21.32 -30.69 -16.79
C GLN A 13 21.50 -30.08 -15.39
N ASN A 14 21.11 -28.81 -15.24
CA ASN A 14 20.83 -28.28 -13.92
C ASN A 14 19.38 -28.70 -13.64
N GLU A 15 19.23 -29.88 -13.01
CA GLU A 15 17.97 -30.30 -12.42
C GLU A 15 17.59 -29.25 -11.38
N VAL A 16 16.58 -28.43 -11.68
CA VAL A 16 15.81 -27.77 -10.65
C VAL A 16 15.10 -28.90 -9.91
N SER A 17 15.67 -29.31 -8.78
CA SER A 17 15.08 -30.33 -7.91
C SER A 17 13.68 -29.90 -7.52
N ALA A 18 12.70 -30.77 -7.78
CA ALA A 18 11.30 -30.63 -7.40
C ALA A 18 11.08 -30.78 -5.87
N SER A 19 11.93 -30.17 -5.04
CA SER A 19 11.89 -30.24 -3.57
C SER A 19 11.76 -28.88 -2.88
N ASP A 20 11.66 -27.78 -3.62
CA ASP A 20 11.63 -26.41 -3.07
C ASP A 20 10.19 -25.90 -2.77
N THR A 21 9.16 -26.70 -3.09
CA THR A 21 7.74 -26.32 -3.03
C THR A 21 6.93 -27.04 -1.94
N ASP A 22 7.54 -27.85 -1.08
CA ASP A 22 6.81 -28.81 -0.22
C ASP A 22 6.58 -28.33 1.23
N ARG A 23 6.83 -27.05 1.52
CA ARG A 23 6.51 -26.48 2.85
C ARG A 23 5.16 -25.77 2.81
N PRO A 24 4.16 -26.22 3.61
CA PRO A 24 2.86 -25.59 3.60
C PRO A 24 2.97 -24.11 4.04
N PRO A 25 2.16 -23.21 3.45
CA PRO A 25 2.14 -21.81 3.86
C PRO A 25 1.81 -21.68 5.35
N ILE A 26 2.25 -20.56 5.94
CA ILE A 26 1.84 -20.12 7.26
C ILE A 26 0.67 -19.17 7.03
N ASP A 27 -0.55 -19.65 7.22
CA ASP A 27 -1.74 -18.81 7.10
C ASP A 27 -2.18 -18.34 8.49
N LEU A 28 -2.27 -17.02 8.66
CA LEU A 28 -2.74 -16.37 9.88
C LEU A 28 -3.83 -15.35 9.52
N ALA A 29 -4.74 -15.11 10.46
CA ALA A 29 -5.61 -13.94 10.39
C ALA A 29 -4.93 -12.72 11.04
N GLU A 30 -5.50 -11.52 10.91
CA GLU A 30 -5.13 -10.38 11.77
C GLU A 30 -5.32 -10.71 13.26
N HIS A 31 -4.43 -10.19 14.10
CA HIS A 31 -4.42 -10.44 15.56
C HIS A 31 -4.41 -11.93 15.94
N ASP A 32 -3.78 -12.76 15.11
CA ASP A 32 -3.65 -14.19 15.29
C ASP A 32 -2.22 -14.57 15.68
N LYS A 33 -2.01 -15.84 16.05
CA LYS A 33 -0.74 -16.35 16.53
C LYS A 33 -0.52 -17.78 16.09
N SER A 34 0.61 -18.01 15.42
CA SER A 34 1.00 -19.34 14.99
C SER A 34 1.30 -20.27 16.18
N ASP A 35 1.20 -21.57 15.95
CA ASP A 35 1.90 -22.56 16.77
C ASP A 35 3.43 -22.41 16.63
N PRO A 36 4.23 -23.04 17.51
CA PRO A 36 5.69 -23.01 17.39
C PRO A 36 6.14 -23.67 16.08
N LEU A 37 6.81 -22.90 15.23
CA LEU A 37 7.31 -23.30 13.93
C LEU A 37 8.79 -23.64 14.03
N ASP A 38 9.17 -24.77 13.46
CA ASP A 38 10.56 -25.12 13.21
C ASP A 38 10.96 -24.53 11.85
N LEU A 39 11.64 -23.37 11.89
CA LEU A 39 12.03 -22.61 10.70
C LEU A 39 13.55 -22.62 10.54
N PRO A 40 14.07 -22.64 9.30
CA PRO A 40 15.50 -22.44 9.08
C PRO A 40 16.00 -21.08 9.60
N PRO A 41 17.30 -20.96 9.90
CA PRO A 41 17.89 -19.70 10.37
C PRO A 41 17.66 -18.51 9.42
N GLU A 42 17.66 -18.74 8.10
CA GLU A 42 17.39 -17.71 7.09
C GLU A 42 15.97 -17.14 7.19
N ASP A 43 14.97 -18.01 7.38
CA ASP A 43 13.57 -17.60 7.57
C ASP A 43 13.39 -16.89 8.92
N GLN A 44 14.05 -17.35 9.98
CA GLN A 44 14.02 -16.72 11.29
C GLN A 44 14.58 -15.30 11.23
N SER A 45 15.75 -15.12 10.60
CA SER A 45 16.40 -13.81 10.44
C SER A 45 15.52 -12.86 9.64
N PHE A 46 14.91 -13.35 8.55
CA PHE A 46 13.98 -12.56 7.74
C PHE A 46 12.74 -12.14 8.53
N LEU A 47 12.14 -13.06 9.30
CA LEU A 47 10.97 -12.74 10.12
C LEU A 47 11.30 -11.77 11.25
N GLU A 48 12.49 -11.84 11.85
CA GLU A 48 12.96 -10.87 12.83
C GLU A 48 13.12 -9.48 12.23
N GLU A 49 13.65 -9.39 11.00
CA GLU A 49 13.78 -8.12 10.30
C GLU A 49 12.40 -7.54 9.94
N LEU A 50 11.46 -8.39 9.56
CA LEU A 50 10.07 -8.02 9.34
C LEU A 50 9.35 -7.63 10.66
N ALA A 51 9.81 -8.15 11.80
CA ALA A 51 9.29 -7.80 13.13
C ALA A 51 9.93 -6.54 13.73
N ALA A 52 10.96 -5.98 13.10
CA ALA A 52 11.68 -4.83 13.62
C ALA A 52 10.74 -3.61 13.74
N ASP A 53 10.95 -2.81 14.80
CA ASP A 53 10.27 -1.56 15.17
C ASP A 53 9.09 -1.12 14.29
N GLY A 54 7.87 -1.44 14.74
CA GLY A 54 6.63 -1.07 14.06
C GLY A 54 6.28 -1.94 12.84
N GLY A 55 7.03 -3.03 12.62
CA GLY A 55 6.82 -3.99 11.55
C GLY A 55 5.46 -4.71 11.59
N PRO A 56 5.07 -5.39 10.49
CA PRO A 56 3.72 -5.96 10.36
C PRO A 56 3.39 -7.11 11.32
N LEU A 57 4.40 -7.69 11.96
CA LEU A 57 4.27 -8.87 12.82
C LEU A 57 5.22 -8.79 14.02
N ASN A 58 5.04 -9.73 14.94
CA ASN A 58 5.94 -9.96 16.06
C ASN A 58 6.43 -11.40 16.03
N VAL A 59 7.71 -11.62 16.35
CA VAL A 59 8.31 -12.95 16.47
C VAL A 59 8.77 -13.17 17.90
N THR A 60 8.43 -14.34 18.44
CA THR A 60 8.91 -14.80 19.74
C THR A 60 9.46 -16.21 19.60
N TYR A 61 10.38 -16.60 20.47
CA TYR A 61 10.97 -17.94 20.45
C TYR A 61 10.62 -18.73 21.69
N THR A 62 10.34 -20.02 21.50
CA THR A 62 10.20 -20.96 22.62
C THR A 62 11.59 -21.28 23.21
N ARG A 63 11.61 -21.95 24.38
CA ARG A 63 12.87 -22.43 24.98
C ARG A 63 13.62 -23.43 24.10
N GLU A 64 12.93 -24.09 23.16
CA GLU A 64 13.51 -25.02 22.19
C GLU A 64 14.03 -24.31 20.92
N GLY A 65 13.95 -22.98 20.85
CA GLY A 65 14.37 -22.21 19.68
C GLY A 65 13.36 -22.19 18.52
N LYS A 66 12.12 -22.66 18.74
CA LYS A 66 11.07 -22.62 17.71
C LYS A 66 10.43 -21.23 17.64
N ALA A 67 10.30 -20.69 16.44
CA ALA A 67 9.72 -19.38 16.19
C ALA A 67 8.19 -19.40 16.38
N ARG A 68 7.62 -18.29 16.79
CA ARG A 68 6.18 -18.11 16.96
C ARG A 68 5.82 -16.72 16.49
N VAL A 69 5.06 -16.67 15.40
CA VAL A 69 4.67 -15.44 14.72
C VAL A 69 3.33 -14.97 15.28
N SER A 70 3.20 -13.68 15.54
CA SER A 70 1.94 -13.06 15.95
C SER A 70 1.68 -11.84 15.07
N THR A 71 0.47 -11.75 14.54
CA THR A 71 0.07 -10.68 13.62
C THR A 71 -0.64 -9.57 14.40
N SER A 72 -0.78 -8.40 13.78
CA SER A 72 -1.55 -7.28 14.33
C SER A 72 -2.57 -6.81 13.30
N SER A 73 -2.71 -5.51 13.07
CA SER A 73 -3.67 -4.93 12.10
C SER A 73 -3.12 -4.91 10.67
N TYR A 74 -2.05 -5.65 10.38
CA TYR A 74 -1.48 -5.73 9.04
C TYR A 74 -1.96 -6.99 8.33
N ILE A 75 -2.34 -6.84 7.06
CA ILE A 75 -2.63 -7.95 6.14
C ILE A 75 -1.62 -7.97 5.03
N GLY A 76 -1.35 -9.13 4.44
CA GLY A 76 -0.31 -9.21 3.43
C GLY A 76 0.22 -10.61 3.19
N VAL A 77 1.33 -10.65 2.45
CA VAL A 77 2.08 -11.86 2.17
C VAL A 77 3.57 -11.62 2.28
N ALA A 78 4.31 -12.60 2.77
CA ALA A 78 5.75 -12.68 2.64
C ALA A 78 6.19 -14.01 2.02
N ALA A 79 7.06 -13.94 1.01
CA ALA A 79 7.84 -15.08 0.53
C ALA A 79 9.14 -15.14 1.33
N LEU A 80 9.30 -16.20 2.12
CA LEU A 80 10.47 -16.44 2.96
C LEU A 80 11.64 -17.00 2.13
N PRO A 81 12.90 -16.82 2.59
CA PRO A 81 14.08 -17.33 1.89
C PRO A 81 14.03 -18.82 1.56
N SER A 82 13.39 -19.64 2.40
CA SER A 82 13.23 -21.07 2.18
C SER A 82 12.16 -21.47 1.16
N GLY A 83 11.54 -20.50 0.47
CA GLY A 83 10.43 -20.73 -0.47
C GLY A 83 9.06 -20.87 0.21
N ARG A 84 9.02 -20.96 1.56
CA ARG A 84 7.77 -20.98 2.32
C ARG A 84 7.09 -19.60 2.29
N ARG A 85 5.76 -19.57 2.33
CA ARG A 85 4.99 -18.31 2.38
C ARG A 85 4.38 -18.06 3.76
N LEU A 86 4.26 -16.79 4.13
CA LEU A 86 3.44 -16.32 5.24
C LEU A 86 2.32 -15.45 4.68
N ASN A 87 1.08 -15.85 4.90
CA ASN A 87 -0.10 -15.10 4.51
C ASN A 87 -0.79 -14.56 5.77
N VAL A 88 -1.15 -13.29 5.75
CA VAL A 88 -1.94 -12.65 6.79
C VAL A 88 -3.21 -12.09 6.16
N THR A 89 -4.35 -12.64 6.55
CA THR A 89 -5.66 -12.31 5.96
C THR A 89 -6.46 -11.38 6.87
N PRO A 90 -7.29 -10.48 6.31
CA PRO A 90 -8.17 -9.65 7.11
C PRO A 90 -9.17 -10.49 7.88
N LYS A 91 -9.70 -9.93 8.97
CA LYS A 91 -10.86 -10.52 9.66
C LYS A 91 -12.05 -10.65 8.70
N GLN A 92 -13.01 -11.51 9.03
CA GLN A 92 -14.26 -11.74 8.27
C GLN A 92 -15.19 -10.51 8.18
N THR A 93 -14.71 -9.32 8.56
CA THR A 93 -15.44 -8.05 8.57
C THR A 93 -15.36 -7.29 7.25
N VAL A 94 -14.75 -7.86 6.20
CA VAL A 94 -14.71 -7.27 4.84
C VAL A 94 -15.18 -8.28 3.79
N SER A 95 -16.19 -7.91 3.00
CA SER A 95 -16.69 -8.74 1.88
C SER A 95 -16.06 -8.36 0.54
N ARG A 96 -15.64 -7.09 0.38
CA ARG A 96 -15.14 -6.52 -0.88
C ARG A 96 -13.84 -5.75 -0.65
N LEU A 97 -12.78 -6.47 -0.25
CA LEU A 97 -11.50 -5.86 0.11
C LEU A 97 -10.91 -5.00 -1.00
N LEU A 98 -11.02 -5.43 -2.26
CA LEU A 98 -10.55 -4.63 -3.40
C LEU A 98 -11.26 -3.28 -3.49
N THR A 99 -12.59 -3.29 -3.45
CA THR A 99 -13.40 -2.05 -3.48
C THR A 99 -13.11 -1.15 -2.29
N LEU A 100 -12.91 -1.74 -1.09
CA LEU A 100 -12.54 -0.99 0.09
C LEU A 100 -11.17 -0.30 -0.07
N LEU A 101 -10.18 -1.00 -0.64
CA LEU A 101 -8.85 -0.43 -0.93
C LEU A 101 -8.90 0.62 -2.03
N GLU A 102 -9.64 0.38 -3.11
CA GLU A 102 -9.85 1.37 -4.18
C GLU A 102 -10.43 2.66 -3.62
N TYR A 103 -11.44 2.54 -2.75
CA TYR A 103 -12.04 3.66 -2.06
C TYR A 103 -11.04 4.36 -1.12
N ALA A 104 -10.31 3.59 -0.29
CA ALA A 104 -9.32 4.11 0.66
C ALA A 104 -8.11 4.80 -0.01
N LEU A 105 -7.79 4.46 -1.25
CA LEU A 105 -6.67 5.01 -2.01
C LEU A 105 -7.12 6.03 -3.06
N ASP A 106 -8.42 6.35 -3.15
CA ASP A 106 -8.98 7.19 -4.22
C ASP A 106 -8.58 6.73 -5.64
N VAL A 107 -8.48 5.41 -5.81
CA VAL A 107 -8.06 4.81 -7.07
C VAL A 107 -9.29 4.57 -7.95
N SER A 108 -9.37 5.26 -9.08
CA SER A 108 -10.56 5.26 -9.95
C SER A 108 -10.90 3.87 -10.51
N SER A 109 -12.10 3.35 -10.25
CA SER A 109 -12.53 2.00 -10.67
C SER A 109 -12.90 1.87 -12.16
N THR A 110 -12.81 2.96 -12.95
CA THR A 110 -13.41 3.11 -14.30
C THR A 110 -12.92 2.10 -15.36
N THR A 111 -12.03 1.16 -15.04
CA THR A 111 -11.51 0.17 -16.01
C THR A 111 -11.22 -1.19 -15.42
N VAL A 112 -11.71 -1.50 -14.22
CA VAL A 112 -11.88 -2.92 -13.87
C VAL A 112 -13.13 -3.39 -14.60
N ASP A 113 -12.95 -3.78 -15.87
CA ASP A 113 -14.02 -4.41 -16.65
C ASP A 113 -14.70 -5.50 -15.79
N LYS A 114 -16.01 -5.64 -15.99
CA LYS A 114 -16.98 -6.51 -15.30
C LYS A 114 -16.60 -8.01 -15.17
N GLU A 115 -15.38 -8.41 -15.50
CA GLU A 115 -14.92 -9.80 -15.48
C GLU A 115 -14.22 -10.21 -14.19
N THR A 116 -13.76 -9.29 -13.35
CA THR A 116 -13.20 -9.64 -12.04
C THR A 116 -14.29 -9.62 -10.97
N SER A 117 -15.22 -10.57 -11.09
CA SER A 117 -15.97 -11.03 -9.92
C SER A 117 -14.96 -11.71 -8.99
N PHE A 118 -14.27 -10.92 -8.18
CA PHE A 118 -13.44 -11.45 -7.11
C PHE A 118 -14.36 -12.20 -6.16
N SER A 119 -14.35 -13.53 -6.29
CA SER A 119 -15.02 -14.41 -5.35
C SER A 119 -14.30 -14.33 -4.01
N GLY A 120 -15.03 -14.44 -2.90
CA GLY A 120 -14.46 -14.33 -1.54
C GLY A 120 -13.41 -15.37 -1.14
N ALA A 121 -12.84 -16.10 -2.11
CA ALA A 121 -11.80 -17.10 -1.95
C ALA A 121 -10.42 -16.67 -2.46
N GLU A 122 -10.27 -15.48 -3.08
CA GLU A 122 -8.98 -15.00 -3.58
C GLU A 122 -8.21 -14.19 -2.52
N THR A 123 -6.88 -14.34 -2.52
CA THR A 123 -6.02 -13.72 -1.52
C THR A 123 -5.96 -12.19 -1.69
N PHE A 124 -5.64 -11.47 -0.61
CA PHE A 124 -5.43 -10.00 -0.66
C PHE A 124 -4.42 -9.61 -1.75
N ILE A 125 -3.36 -10.40 -1.93
CA ILE A 125 -2.30 -10.08 -2.89
C ILE A 125 -2.76 -10.21 -4.34
N ASP A 126 -3.63 -11.17 -4.65
CA ASP A 126 -4.19 -11.32 -6.00
C ASP A 126 -5.14 -10.17 -6.33
N ALA A 127 -5.97 -9.76 -5.37
CA ALA A 127 -6.84 -8.58 -5.52
C ALA A 127 -6.00 -7.31 -5.77
N PHE A 128 -4.98 -7.08 -4.95
CA PHE A 128 -4.05 -5.96 -5.14
C PHE A 128 -3.32 -6.02 -6.49
N GLY A 129 -2.81 -7.21 -6.85
CA GLY A 129 -2.10 -7.43 -8.11
C GLY A 129 -2.97 -7.19 -9.34
N ALA A 130 -4.27 -7.51 -9.27
CA ALA A 130 -5.20 -7.26 -10.37
C ALA A 130 -5.53 -5.78 -10.54
N LEU A 131 -5.76 -5.04 -9.45
CA LEU A 131 -5.90 -3.59 -9.49
C LEU A 131 -4.65 -2.94 -10.10
N PHE A 132 -3.46 -3.34 -9.62
CA PHE A 132 -2.19 -2.89 -10.16
C PHE A 132 -2.07 -3.18 -11.67
N THR A 133 -2.40 -4.41 -12.09
CA THR A 133 -2.37 -4.84 -13.51
C THR A 133 -3.30 -4.00 -14.38
N ALA A 134 -4.51 -3.67 -13.89
CA ALA A 134 -5.47 -2.84 -14.60
C ALA A 134 -4.93 -1.42 -14.80
N LYS A 135 -4.37 -0.81 -13.73
CA LYS A 135 -3.76 0.52 -13.77
C LYS A 135 -2.52 0.59 -14.64
N LEU A 136 -1.67 -0.44 -14.57
CA LEU A 136 -0.52 -0.55 -15.46
C LEU A 136 -0.92 -0.69 -16.93
N ARG A 137 -2.01 -1.42 -17.23
CA ARG A 137 -2.54 -1.51 -18.60
C ARG A 137 -3.00 -0.15 -19.13
N GLN A 138 -3.69 0.64 -18.31
CA GLN A 138 -4.09 2.01 -18.69
C GLN A 138 -2.86 2.88 -19.00
N LEU A 139 -1.84 2.83 -18.13
CA LEU A 139 -0.59 3.55 -18.33
C LEU A 139 0.06 3.16 -19.67
N LEU A 140 0.25 1.86 -19.89
CA LEU A 140 0.90 1.34 -21.10
C LEU A 140 0.13 1.69 -22.38
N THR A 141 -1.20 1.72 -22.30
CA THR A 141 -2.07 2.12 -23.43
C THR A 141 -1.95 3.61 -23.74
N ARG A 142 -1.86 4.45 -22.70
CA ARG A 142 -1.69 5.91 -22.84
C ARG A 142 -0.26 6.30 -23.26
N GLY A 143 0.71 5.45 -22.93
CA GLY A 143 2.13 5.68 -23.17
C GLY A 143 2.86 6.15 -21.92
N ILE A 144 4.05 5.60 -21.72
CA ILE A 144 4.93 5.99 -20.63
C ILE A 144 5.56 7.36 -20.93
N ARG A 145 5.63 8.19 -19.90
CA ARG A 145 6.25 9.50 -19.96
C ARG A 145 7.76 9.35 -20.14
N ARG A 146 8.31 10.27 -20.93
CA ARG A 146 9.75 10.49 -21.04
C ARG A 146 10.06 11.90 -20.55
N ASP A 147 11.18 12.05 -19.86
CA ASP A 147 11.68 13.35 -19.42
C ASP A 147 13.07 13.58 -20.01
N TYR A 148 13.45 14.86 -20.10
CA TYR A 148 14.79 15.25 -20.53
C TYR A 148 15.75 15.11 -19.35
N THR A 149 16.74 14.25 -19.49
CA THR A 149 17.84 14.12 -18.53
C THR A 149 19.10 14.68 -19.16
N ARG A 150 19.79 15.57 -18.44
CA ARG A 150 21.11 16.06 -18.82
C ARG A 150 22.12 14.91 -18.69
N ILE A 151 22.81 14.60 -19.78
CA ILE A 151 23.90 13.62 -19.81
C ILE A 151 25.21 14.38 -19.96
N GLU A 152 26.18 14.04 -19.12
CA GLU A 152 27.55 14.53 -19.20
C GLU A 152 28.51 13.38 -19.52
N SER A 153 28.84 13.19 -20.80
CA SER A 153 29.63 12.06 -21.29
C SER A 153 30.90 12.50 -22.04
N ILE A 154 31.76 11.52 -22.33
CA ILE A 154 32.90 11.68 -23.23
C ILE A 154 32.56 10.91 -24.51
N GLU A 155 32.43 11.63 -25.62
CA GLU A 155 31.99 11.07 -26.90
C GLU A 155 33.06 11.27 -27.99
N THR A 156 33.03 10.42 -29.02
CA THR A 156 33.95 10.56 -30.16
C THR A 156 33.54 11.64 -31.16
N ALA A 157 32.37 12.26 -30.96
CA ALA A 157 31.84 13.35 -31.74
C ALA A 157 31.10 14.35 -30.84
N VAL A 158 31.06 15.62 -31.26
CA VAL A 158 30.35 16.66 -30.50
C VAL A 158 28.84 16.48 -30.65
N ARG A 159 28.17 16.12 -29.55
CA ARG A 159 26.71 16.09 -29.43
C ARG A 159 26.27 17.09 -28.36
N GLY A 160 25.41 18.03 -28.71
CA GLY A 160 24.99 19.11 -27.80
C GLY A 160 26.10 20.13 -27.55
N ARG A 161 26.35 20.46 -26.28
CA ARG A 161 27.31 21.49 -25.86
C ARG A 161 28.64 20.86 -25.43
N LEU A 162 29.76 21.41 -25.87
CA LEU A 162 31.08 21.03 -25.36
C LEU A 162 31.27 21.61 -23.94
N ASP A 163 31.60 20.77 -22.97
CA ASP A 163 32.05 21.19 -21.65
C ASP A 163 33.55 21.50 -21.72
N VAL A 164 33.85 22.76 -22.05
CA VAL A 164 35.22 23.25 -22.21
C VAL A 164 36.03 23.11 -20.91
N GLN A 165 35.39 23.31 -19.76
CA GLN A 165 36.07 23.22 -18.47
C GLN A 165 36.50 21.78 -18.21
N ARG A 166 35.58 20.82 -18.34
CA ARG A 166 35.88 19.39 -18.17
C ARG A 166 36.86 18.90 -19.22
N GLN A 167 36.76 19.35 -20.47
CA GLN A 167 37.69 18.99 -21.54
C GLN A 167 39.13 19.41 -21.22
N LEU A 168 39.34 20.62 -20.70
CA LEU A 168 40.67 21.15 -20.37
C LEU A 168 41.25 20.54 -19.09
N GLN A 169 40.42 20.06 -18.16
CA GLN A 169 40.86 19.44 -16.90
C GLN A 169 41.22 17.96 -17.02
N ARG A 170 41.11 17.35 -18.21
CA ARG A 170 41.40 15.92 -18.41
C ARG A 170 42.91 15.63 -18.32
N PRO A 171 43.34 14.65 -17.50
CA PRO A 171 44.76 14.28 -17.37
C PRO A 171 45.37 13.71 -18.66
N THR A 172 44.57 12.99 -19.46
CA THR A 172 45.01 12.32 -20.69
C THR A 172 44.02 12.59 -21.83
N PRO A 173 44.09 13.77 -22.47
CA PRO A 173 43.18 14.12 -23.55
C PRO A 173 43.50 13.31 -24.81
N VAL A 174 42.54 12.50 -25.25
CA VAL A 174 42.55 11.88 -26.58
C VAL A 174 41.91 12.89 -27.56
N PRO A 175 42.56 13.22 -28.70
CA PRO A 175 42.06 14.27 -29.61
C PRO A 175 40.66 14.00 -30.19
N THR A 176 40.22 12.75 -30.19
CA THR A 176 38.90 12.34 -30.67
C THR A 176 37.83 12.39 -29.60
N ASP A 177 38.19 12.59 -28.33
CA ASP A 177 37.25 12.52 -27.22
C ASP A 177 36.82 13.92 -26.78
N PHE A 178 35.52 14.18 -26.85
CA PHE A 178 34.90 15.43 -26.48
C PHE A 178 34.08 15.23 -25.20
N ALA A 179 34.42 15.96 -24.13
CA ALA A 179 33.57 16.11 -22.97
C ALA A 179 32.35 16.96 -23.38
N VAL A 180 31.19 16.33 -23.45
CA VAL A 180 29.95 16.93 -23.93
C VAL A 180 28.84 16.84 -22.90
N GLU A 181 27.93 17.79 -23.00
CA GLU A 181 26.72 17.91 -22.21
C GLU A 181 25.54 18.03 -23.18
N TYR A 182 24.56 17.13 -23.05
CA TYR A 182 23.35 17.18 -23.87
C TYR A 182 22.15 16.60 -23.15
N ASP A 183 20.98 17.12 -23.47
CA ASP A 183 19.72 16.57 -22.95
C ASP A 183 19.27 15.39 -23.82
N THR A 184 18.89 14.28 -23.18
CA THR A 184 18.28 13.13 -23.84
C THR A 184 16.89 12.89 -23.29
N LEU A 185 15.93 12.76 -24.19
CA LEU A 185 14.58 12.33 -23.85
C LEU A 185 14.59 10.83 -23.53
N THR A 186 14.45 10.48 -22.25
CA THR A 186 14.53 9.10 -21.76
C THR A 186 13.29 8.70 -20.97
N ALA A 187 12.94 7.41 -21.01
CA ALA A 187 11.91 6.84 -20.14
C ALA A 187 12.47 6.35 -18.80
N ASN A 188 13.79 6.46 -18.56
CA ASN A 188 14.45 6.11 -17.30
C ASN A 188 14.19 7.21 -16.24
N THR A 189 12.93 7.41 -15.88
CA THR A 189 12.50 8.30 -14.81
C THR A 189 12.27 7.49 -13.55
N THR A 190 12.47 8.10 -12.37
CA THR A 190 12.22 7.45 -11.07
C THR A 190 10.82 6.84 -11.00
N ALA A 191 9.80 7.53 -11.55
CA ALA A 191 8.43 7.03 -11.64
C ALA A 191 8.32 5.74 -12.45
N ASN A 192 8.91 5.67 -13.64
CA ASN A 192 8.85 4.48 -14.48
C ASN A 192 9.66 3.32 -13.87
N GLN A 193 10.81 3.62 -13.25
CA GLN A 193 11.65 2.63 -12.57
C GLN A 193 10.97 2.06 -11.33
N ALA A 194 10.28 2.90 -10.55
CA ALA A 194 9.46 2.49 -9.42
C ALA A 194 8.34 1.53 -9.86
N ILE A 195 7.60 1.89 -10.91
CA ILE A 195 6.53 1.05 -11.44
C ILE A 195 7.09 -0.29 -11.94
N LEU A 196 8.22 -0.27 -12.65
CA LEU A 196 8.87 -1.50 -13.10
C LEU A 196 9.27 -2.40 -11.91
N ALA A 197 9.92 -1.84 -10.89
CA ALA A 197 10.29 -2.57 -9.69
C ALA A 197 9.05 -3.17 -9.01
N ALA A 198 8.03 -2.35 -8.74
CA ALA A 198 6.77 -2.79 -8.13
C ALA A 198 6.11 -3.94 -8.94
N THR A 199 6.10 -3.84 -10.27
CA THR A 199 5.57 -4.90 -11.15
C THR A 199 6.34 -6.21 -10.97
N GLN A 200 7.67 -6.15 -10.90
CA GLN A 200 8.52 -7.34 -10.73
C GLN A 200 8.32 -8.01 -9.38
N ILE A 201 8.14 -7.23 -8.32
CA ILE A 201 7.86 -7.73 -6.97
C ILE A 201 6.49 -8.41 -6.94
N LEU A 202 5.45 -7.73 -7.44
CA LEU A 202 4.11 -8.30 -7.50
C LEU A 202 4.05 -9.59 -8.32
N THR A 203 4.81 -9.67 -9.41
CA THR A 203 4.92 -10.91 -10.22
C THR A 203 5.37 -12.12 -9.38
N ARG A 204 6.15 -11.91 -8.33
CA ARG A 204 6.63 -12.96 -7.41
C ARG A 204 5.70 -13.20 -6.21
N LEU A 205 4.80 -12.26 -5.92
CA LEU A 205 3.92 -12.28 -4.77
C LEU A 205 2.49 -12.75 -5.08
N VAL A 206 2.00 -12.62 -6.30
CA VAL A 206 0.67 -13.13 -6.65
C VAL A 206 0.67 -14.66 -6.73
N GLU A 207 -0.46 -15.29 -6.38
CA GLU A 207 -0.66 -16.74 -6.45
C GLU A 207 -1.26 -17.18 -7.79
N GLY A 208 -2.11 -16.34 -8.37
CA GLY A 208 -2.77 -16.66 -9.63
C GLY A 208 -1.80 -16.69 -10.83
N ASP A 209 -1.61 -17.87 -11.45
CA ASP A 209 -0.75 -18.05 -12.62
C ASP A 209 -1.09 -17.08 -13.77
N THR A 210 -2.38 -16.85 -14.01
CA THR A 210 -2.86 -15.93 -15.06
C THR A 210 -2.48 -14.48 -14.77
N LEU A 211 -2.54 -14.08 -13.49
CA LEU A 211 -2.18 -12.76 -13.01
C LEU A 211 -0.66 -12.56 -13.03
N ALA A 212 0.10 -13.53 -12.53
CA ALA A 212 1.56 -13.55 -12.62
C ALA A 212 2.04 -13.41 -14.07
N ALA A 213 1.42 -14.16 -14.99
CA ALA A 213 1.74 -14.06 -16.41
C ALA A 213 1.39 -12.69 -17.01
N ALA A 214 0.30 -12.06 -16.57
CA ALA A 214 -0.07 -10.71 -17.00
C ALA A 214 0.95 -9.65 -16.54
N LEU A 215 1.31 -9.67 -15.25
CA LEU A 215 2.33 -8.78 -14.68
C LEU A 215 3.69 -8.99 -15.36
N SER A 216 4.11 -10.24 -15.58
CA SER A 216 5.37 -10.57 -16.26
C SER A 216 5.43 -10.03 -17.70
N ARG A 217 4.31 -10.11 -18.45
CA ARG A 217 4.21 -9.50 -19.79
C ARG A 217 4.33 -7.99 -19.72
N GLN A 218 3.64 -7.34 -18.79
CA GLN A 218 3.69 -5.88 -18.63
C GLN A 218 5.08 -5.39 -18.18
N ALA A 219 5.73 -6.10 -17.25
CA ALA A 219 7.12 -5.83 -16.85
C ALA A 219 8.08 -5.96 -18.03
N THR A 220 7.89 -6.97 -18.89
CA THR A 220 8.68 -7.14 -20.12
C THR A 220 8.46 -6.00 -21.10
N GLN A 221 7.23 -5.50 -21.23
CA GLN A 221 6.93 -4.33 -22.05
C GLN A 221 7.61 -3.07 -21.53
N LEU A 222 7.58 -2.80 -20.22
CA LEU A 222 8.29 -1.68 -19.59
C LEU A 222 9.80 -1.76 -19.85
N ARG A 223 10.41 -2.94 -19.67
CA ARG A 223 11.85 -3.18 -19.88
C ARG A 223 12.35 -2.92 -21.29
N GLN A 224 11.47 -2.80 -22.28
CA GLN A 224 11.88 -2.39 -23.63
C GLN A 224 12.42 -0.96 -23.68
N THR A 225 12.08 -0.13 -22.69
CA THR A 225 12.41 1.30 -22.69
C THR A 225 12.83 1.85 -21.32
N VAL A 226 12.58 1.11 -20.24
CA VAL A 226 12.90 1.49 -18.86
C VAL A 226 13.95 0.53 -18.32
N GLU A 227 15.09 1.05 -17.91
CA GLU A 227 16.14 0.28 -17.25
C GLU A 227 15.80 0.04 -15.78
N PRO A 228 15.99 -1.18 -15.25
CA PRO A 228 15.83 -1.45 -13.82
C PRO A 228 16.76 -0.56 -12.99
N ALA A 229 16.23 0.00 -11.89
CA ALA A 229 17.02 0.70 -10.89
C ALA A 229 16.44 0.43 -9.50
N TYR A 230 17.30 0.51 -8.49
CA TYR A 230 16.86 0.51 -7.10
C TYR A 230 16.25 1.87 -6.79
N VAL A 231 14.95 1.90 -6.46
CA VAL A 231 14.24 3.11 -6.05
C VAL A 231 14.02 3.04 -4.55
N THR A 232 14.59 4.00 -3.83
CA THR A 232 14.44 4.10 -2.38
C THR A 232 13.05 4.59 -1.98
N PRO A 233 12.58 4.30 -0.75
CA PRO A 233 11.35 4.88 -0.22
C PRO A 233 11.33 6.42 -0.29
N VAL A 234 12.47 7.08 -0.04
CA VAL A 234 12.55 8.55 -0.10
C VAL A 234 12.36 9.05 -1.55
N GLU A 235 12.95 8.37 -2.52
CA GLU A 235 12.84 8.75 -3.93
C GLU A 235 11.41 8.58 -4.48
N ILE A 236 10.69 7.53 -4.07
CA ILE A 236 9.31 7.32 -4.52
C ILE A 236 8.32 8.29 -3.85
N GLU A 237 8.54 8.65 -2.58
CA GLU A 237 7.77 9.69 -1.90
C GLU A 237 7.99 11.07 -2.53
N ALA A 238 9.20 11.35 -3.01
CA ALA A 238 9.53 12.60 -3.67
C ALA A 238 8.92 12.75 -5.08
N ILE A 239 8.23 11.73 -5.61
CA ILE A 239 7.61 11.81 -6.93
C ILE A 239 6.36 12.68 -6.88
N GLU A 240 6.45 13.88 -7.45
CA GLU A 240 5.33 14.81 -7.57
C GLU A 240 4.37 14.41 -8.70
N THR A 241 3.08 14.36 -8.37
CA THR A 241 1.98 14.24 -9.33
C THR A 241 1.50 15.63 -9.74
N THR A 242 1.96 16.07 -10.90
CA THR A 242 1.50 17.28 -11.59
C THR A 242 0.32 16.98 -12.52
N ARG A 243 -0.33 18.03 -13.04
CA ARG A 243 -1.37 17.88 -14.07
C ARG A 243 -0.90 17.09 -15.31
N LEU A 244 0.40 17.11 -15.62
CA LEU A 244 0.97 16.44 -16.80
C LEU A 244 1.14 14.92 -16.61
N ASN A 245 1.27 14.44 -15.38
CA ASN A 245 1.38 13.02 -15.01
C ASN A 245 0.25 12.60 -14.06
N ALA A 246 -0.88 13.31 -14.03
CA ALA A 246 -2.02 12.93 -13.18
C ALA A 246 -2.51 11.50 -13.43
N TYR A 247 -2.36 11.01 -14.67
CA TYR A 247 -2.70 9.62 -15.03
C TYR A 247 -1.75 8.55 -14.48
N TYR A 248 -0.64 8.94 -13.87
CA TYR A 248 0.24 8.05 -13.11
C TYR A 248 -0.18 7.93 -11.65
N ALA A 249 -1.01 8.84 -11.11
CA ALA A 249 -1.21 9.00 -9.67
C ALA A 249 -1.58 7.70 -8.98
N ASP A 250 -2.68 7.07 -9.42
CA ASP A 250 -3.18 5.80 -8.87
C ASP A 250 -2.12 4.69 -8.91
N LEU A 251 -1.39 4.56 -10.03
CA LEU A 251 -0.39 3.50 -10.18
C LEU A 251 0.86 3.77 -9.34
N LEU A 252 1.24 5.04 -9.19
CA LEU A 252 2.34 5.44 -8.31
C LEU A 252 1.99 5.21 -6.84
N GLU A 253 0.76 5.46 -6.44
CA GLU A 253 0.28 5.16 -5.10
C GLU A 253 0.32 3.65 -4.80
N LEU A 254 -0.15 2.82 -5.72
CA LEU A 254 0.00 1.37 -5.59
C LEU A 254 1.47 0.94 -5.59
N SER A 255 2.31 1.58 -6.41
CA SER A 255 3.76 1.31 -6.43
C SER A 255 4.43 1.71 -5.11
N ARG A 256 4.00 2.81 -4.47
CA ARG A 256 4.45 3.20 -3.13
C ARG A 256 4.13 2.13 -2.11
N LEU A 257 2.92 1.60 -2.09
CA LEU A 257 2.58 0.51 -1.16
C LEU A 257 3.46 -0.73 -1.34
N VAL A 258 3.82 -1.06 -2.59
CA VAL A 258 4.73 -2.16 -2.90
C VAL A 258 6.16 -1.87 -2.47
N LEU A 259 6.63 -0.62 -2.63
CA LEU A 259 8.04 -0.22 -2.46
C LEU A 259 8.37 0.38 -1.08
N GLN A 260 7.38 0.85 -0.32
CA GLN A 260 7.55 1.46 1.01
C GLN A 260 8.01 0.44 2.06
N ARG A 261 7.86 -0.87 1.81
CA ARG A 261 8.35 -1.92 2.71
C ARG A 261 9.61 -2.56 2.15
N ARG A 262 10.61 -2.65 3.03
CA ARG A 262 12.00 -2.95 2.70
C ARG A 262 12.12 -4.19 1.80
N PHE A 263 12.84 -3.99 0.70
CA PHE A 263 13.43 -5.07 -0.08
C PHE A 263 14.57 -5.68 0.72
N PHE A 264 14.41 -6.95 1.07
CA PHE A 264 15.49 -7.78 1.57
C PHE A 264 16.09 -8.49 0.35
N GLU A 265 16.77 -7.73 -0.51
CA GLU A 265 17.59 -8.32 -1.56
C GLU A 265 18.93 -8.73 -0.94
N ASP A 266 19.01 -9.97 -0.47
CA ASP A 266 20.30 -10.59 -0.25
C ASP A 266 20.84 -11.03 -1.61
N LEU A 267 21.73 -10.21 -2.18
CA LEU A 267 22.56 -10.53 -3.35
C LEU A 267 23.63 -11.57 -2.97
N THR A 268 23.20 -12.73 -2.44
CA THR A 268 24.03 -13.92 -2.34
C THR A 268 23.63 -14.88 -3.45
N ALA A 269 24.59 -15.26 -4.29
CA ALA A 269 24.36 -16.15 -5.42
C ALA A 269 23.78 -17.49 -4.92
N GLY A 270 22.47 -17.69 -5.08
CA GLY A 270 21.78 -18.95 -4.77
C GLY A 270 20.59 -18.84 -3.81
N SER A 271 20.30 -17.68 -3.19
CA SER A 271 19.10 -17.49 -2.37
C SER A 271 17.93 -16.92 -3.18
N VAL A 272 16.69 -17.36 -2.86
CA VAL A 272 15.48 -16.75 -3.41
C VAL A 272 15.33 -15.38 -2.77
N ALA A 273 15.36 -14.32 -3.59
CA ALA A 273 15.09 -12.97 -3.10
C ALA A 273 13.73 -12.98 -2.37
N SER A 274 13.71 -12.48 -1.14
CA SER A 274 12.55 -12.55 -0.26
C SER A 274 11.77 -11.24 -0.32
N PHE A 275 10.45 -11.34 -0.43
CA PHE A 275 9.56 -10.20 -0.66
C PHE A 275 8.42 -10.22 0.35
N GLY A 276 8.07 -9.06 0.90
CA GLY A 276 6.92 -8.90 1.77
C GLY A 276 6.09 -7.69 1.35
N LEU A 277 4.79 -7.89 1.14
CA LEU A 277 3.83 -6.81 1.00
C LEU A 277 2.81 -6.89 2.12
N PHE A 278 2.81 -5.87 2.98
CA PHE A 278 1.82 -5.74 4.03
C PHE A 278 1.17 -4.35 3.98
N ILE A 279 -0.12 -4.30 4.31
CA ILE A 279 -0.90 -3.05 4.42
C ILE A 279 -1.46 -2.95 5.82
N ASN A 280 -1.37 -1.77 6.43
CA ASN A 280 -1.97 -1.49 7.73
C ASN A 280 -3.46 -1.23 7.55
N MET A 281 -4.31 -2.12 8.06
CA MET A 281 -5.76 -1.95 7.97
C MET A 281 -6.30 -0.84 8.86
N ASN A 282 -5.55 -0.39 9.88
CA ASN A 282 -5.91 0.86 10.60
C ASN A 282 -5.87 2.03 9.61
N THR A 283 -4.75 2.24 8.92
CA THR A 283 -4.57 3.34 7.95
C THR A 283 -5.55 3.26 6.78
N VAL A 284 -5.80 2.05 6.25
CA VAL A 284 -6.83 1.87 5.21
C VAL A 284 -8.20 2.30 5.74
N TYR A 285 -8.55 1.88 6.95
CA TYR A 285 -9.86 2.16 7.51
C TYR A 285 -10.04 3.64 7.92
N GLU A 286 -8.99 4.29 8.44
CA GLU A 286 -8.95 5.75 8.66
C GLU A 286 -9.30 6.50 7.37
N ALA A 287 -8.65 6.14 6.26
CA ALA A 287 -8.87 6.74 4.95
C ALA A 287 -10.27 6.44 4.37
N VAL A 288 -10.86 5.27 4.68
CA VAL A 288 -12.25 4.94 4.33
C VAL A 288 -13.22 5.82 5.11
N VAL A 289 -13.04 5.93 6.43
CA VAL A 289 -13.91 6.73 7.30
C VAL A 289 -13.83 8.19 6.91
N GLU A 290 -12.64 8.75 6.70
CA GLU A 290 -12.45 10.12 6.26
C GLU A 290 -13.23 10.41 4.97
N ARG A 291 -13.09 9.55 3.95
CA ARG A 291 -13.81 9.73 2.68
C ARG A 291 -15.31 9.56 2.84
N ALA A 292 -15.77 8.56 3.60
CA ALA A 292 -17.19 8.35 3.84
C ALA A 292 -17.81 9.55 4.58
N VAL A 293 -17.10 10.10 5.58
CA VAL A 293 -17.50 11.32 6.29
C VAL A 293 -17.48 12.54 5.36
N ARG A 294 -16.48 12.68 4.49
CA ARG A 294 -16.38 13.75 3.48
C ARG A 294 -17.55 13.73 2.50
N ALA A 295 -17.84 12.57 1.91
CA ALA A 295 -18.97 12.40 1.01
C ALA A 295 -20.30 12.59 1.74
N GLY A 296 -20.43 12.00 2.94
CA GLY A 296 -21.62 12.13 3.77
C GLY A 296 -21.90 13.56 4.20
N ALA A 297 -20.88 14.33 4.57
CA ALA A 297 -20.99 15.75 4.90
C ALA A 297 -21.53 16.54 3.71
N ALA A 298 -20.98 16.32 2.51
CA ALA A 298 -21.46 16.96 1.28
C ALA A 298 -22.90 16.58 0.92
N GLN A 299 -23.36 15.37 1.27
CA GLN A 299 -24.77 14.96 1.13
C GLN A 299 -25.70 15.64 2.14
N VAL A 300 -25.22 15.93 3.36
CA VAL A 300 -25.99 16.63 4.39
C VAL A 300 -26.08 18.12 4.07
N ASN A 301 -24.95 18.76 3.73
CA ASN A 301 -24.86 20.14 3.30
C ASN A 301 -23.68 20.32 2.34
N SER A 302 -23.92 20.79 1.13
CA SER A 302 -22.91 20.93 0.08
C SER A 302 -21.79 21.93 0.40
N ASN A 303 -21.99 22.80 1.40
CA ASN A 303 -20.99 23.78 1.82
C ASN A 303 -20.08 23.25 2.93
N TRP A 304 -20.38 22.10 3.53
CA TRP A 304 -19.52 21.50 4.53
C TRP A 304 -18.28 20.92 3.88
N THR A 305 -17.15 21.05 4.56
CA THR A 305 -15.89 20.47 4.14
C THR A 305 -15.36 19.53 5.22
N VAL A 306 -14.46 18.64 4.82
CA VAL A 306 -13.81 17.72 5.76
C VAL A 306 -12.31 17.83 5.62
N GLU A 307 -11.61 17.86 6.74
CA GLU A 307 -10.16 17.76 6.80
C GLU A 307 -9.78 16.41 7.39
N GLY A 308 -8.99 15.64 6.65
CA GLY A 308 -8.39 14.40 7.15
C GLY A 308 -7.12 14.69 7.93
N GLN A 309 -6.95 14.04 9.08
CA GLN A 309 -5.81 14.29 9.99
C GLN A 309 -5.64 15.78 10.35
N GLY A 310 -6.74 16.53 10.40
CA GLY A 310 -6.74 17.95 10.73
C GLY A 310 -6.10 18.16 12.10
N SER A 311 -5.07 19.01 12.17
CA SER A 311 -4.48 19.36 13.46
C SER A 311 -5.44 20.27 14.19
N LEU A 312 -6.18 19.72 15.15
CA LEU A 312 -6.89 20.53 16.12
C LEU A 312 -5.85 21.25 17.01
N GLY A 313 -6.25 22.40 17.55
CA GLY A 313 -5.40 23.15 18.49
C GLY A 313 -5.04 22.31 19.71
N ASP A 314 -3.93 22.63 20.38
CA ASP A 314 -3.50 21.88 21.56
C ASP A 314 -4.52 22.03 22.70
N LEU A 315 -4.89 20.92 23.35
CA LEU A 315 -5.77 20.96 24.53
C LEU A 315 -5.06 21.58 25.76
N ILE A 316 -3.73 21.58 25.75
CA ILE A 316 -2.88 21.97 26.87
C ILE A 316 -1.78 22.89 26.36
N ASP A 317 -1.59 24.03 27.01
CA ASP A 317 -0.48 24.94 26.73
C ASP A 317 0.86 24.44 27.32
N GLY A 318 1.95 24.77 26.64
CA GLY A 318 3.32 24.60 27.15
C GLY A 318 3.99 23.28 26.72
N PRO A 319 5.01 22.79 27.46
CA PRO A 319 5.86 21.68 27.02
C PRO A 319 5.16 20.31 26.98
N HIS A 320 3.89 20.26 27.40
CA HIS A 320 3.05 19.07 27.37
C HIS A 320 1.93 19.17 26.30
N ALA A 321 1.99 20.20 25.45
CA ALA A 321 1.13 20.32 24.28
C ALA A 321 1.30 19.08 23.39
N VAL A 322 0.19 18.45 23.06
CA VAL A 322 0.12 17.31 22.14
C VAL A 322 -0.92 17.65 21.11
N GLY A 323 -0.48 17.73 19.86
CA GLY A 323 -1.36 17.95 18.72
C GLY A 323 -2.38 16.83 18.63
N MET A 324 -3.64 17.22 18.44
CA MET A 324 -4.76 16.29 18.27
C MET A 324 -5.05 16.16 16.77
N GLN A 325 -5.09 14.93 16.29
CA GLN A 325 -5.37 14.62 14.89
C GLN A 325 -6.50 13.60 14.82
N PRO A 326 -7.76 14.06 14.77
CA PRO A 326 -8.88 13.19 14.42
C PRO A 326 -8.73 12.70 12.97
N ASP A 327 -9.26 11.51 12.69
CA ASP A 327 -9.22 10.96 11.34
C ASP A 327 -10.09 11.78 10.38
N ALA A 328 -11.17 12.39 10.86
CA ALA A 328 -11.96 13.37 10.12
C ALA A 328 -12.45 14.52 11.00
N VAL A 329 -12.27 15.76 10.52
CA VAL A 329 -12.82 16.98 11.10
C VAL A 329 -13.81 17.59 10.12
N VAL A 330 -15.07 17.75 10.52
CA VAL A 330 -16.13 18.34 9.69
C VAL A 330 -16.23 19.83 10.00
N LEU A 331 -16.17 20.65 8.96
CA LEU A 331 -16.22 22.11 9.03
C LEU A 331 -17.48 22.64 8.36
N ASP A 332 -18.07 23.69 8.94
CA ASP A 332 -19.13 24.48 8.30
C ASP A 332 -18.59 25.41 7.20
N ASP A 333 -19.46 26.23 6.63
CA ASP A 333 -19.14 27.18 5.57
C ASP A 333 -18.30 28.38 6.03
N GLU A 334 -18.21 28.62 7.33
CA GLU A 334 -17.35 29.64 7.95
C GLU A 334 -15.99 29.06 8.39
N GLY A 335 -15.79 27.74 8.23
CA GLY A 335 -14.58 27.03 8.66
C GLY A 335 -14.58 26.65 10.15
N GLY A 336 -15.73 26.74 10.83
CA GLY A 336 -15.90 26.31 12.22
C GLY A 336 -16.04 24.79 12.30
N VAL A 337 -15.39 24.16 13.30
CA VAL A 337 -15.55 22.72 13.55
C VAL A 337 -16.97 22.44 14.05
N ILE A 338 -17.64 21.49 13.42
CA ILE A 338 -19.01 21.10 13.78
C ILE A 338 -19.15 19.64 14.23
N ALA A 339 -18.22 18.76 13.84
CA ALA A 339 -18.15 17.39 14.30
C ALA A 339 -16.73 16.83 14.08
N VAL A 340 -16.38 15.82 14.86
CA VAL A 340 -15.15 15.03 14.69
C VAL A 340 -15.47 13.55 14.58
N ALA A 341 -14.68 12.80 13.83
CA ALA A 341 -14.78 11.35 13.76
C ALA A 341 -13.41 10.69 13.87
N ASP A 342 -13.39 9.54 14.53
CA ASP A 342 -12.19 8.75 14.78
C ASP A 342 -12.48 7.28 14.44
N ALA A 343 -11.64 6.70 13.59
CA ALA A 343 -11.78 5.40 13.00
C ALA A 343 -11.03 4.35 13.84
N LYS A 344 -11.67 3.20 14.05
CA LYS A 344 -11.10 2.10 14.82
C LYS A 344 -11.30 0.77 14.11
N TRP A 345 -10.24 0.26 13.48
CA TRP A 345 -10.22 -1.06 12.85
C TRP A 345 -10.12 -2.19 13.90
N LYS A 346 -11.24 -2.48 14.58
CA LYS A 346 -11.33 -3.60 15.52
C LYS A 346 -12.75 -4.08 15.77
N THR A 347 -12.82 -5.30 16.30
CA THR A 347 -14.03 -6.00 16.72
C THR A 347 -14.08 -6.09 18.25
N GLY A 348 -15.26 -5.99 18.85
CA GLY A 348 -15.44 -6.17 20.30
C GLY A 348 -15.78 -4.89 21.09
N GLY A 349 -16.18 -3.82 20.39
CA GLY A 349 -16.64 -2.57 21.00
C GLY A 349 -15.54 -1.60 21.44
N ASP A 350 -15.97 -0.54 22.12
CA ASP A 350 -15.13 0.61 22.46
C ASP A 350 -14.09 0.27 23.52
N SER A 351 -12.84 0.67 23.31
CA SER A 351 -11.86 0.67 24.40
C SER A 351 -11.96 1.99 25.16
N SER A 352 -11.68 1.98 26.47
CA SER A 352 -11.60 3.22 27.25
C SER A 352 -10.63 4.23 26.61
N GLY A 353 -9.56 3.75 25.98
CA GLY A 353 -8.61 4.59 25.25
C GLY A 353 -9.23 5.31 24.05
N ASP A 354 -10.07 4.64 23.26
CA ASP A 354 -10.72 5.26 22.10
C ASP A 354 -11.68 6.37 22.57
N VAL A 355 -12.45 6.07 23.62
CA VAL A 355 -13.41 7.01 24.20
C VAL A 355 -12.67 8.24 24.73
N TYR A 356 -11.55 8.05 25.45
CA TYR A 356 -10.75 9.17 25.93
C TYR A 356 -10.14 9.99 24.79
N GLN A 357 -9.66 9.34 23.74
CA GLN A 357 -9.10 10.01 22.56
C GLN A 357 -10.15 10.89 21.88
N LEU A 358 -11.29 10.32 21.49
CA LEU A 358 -12.35 11.11 20.85
C LEU A 358 -12.88 12.21 21.77
N THR A 359 -13.06 11.91 23.06
CA THR A 359 -13.53 12.92 24.03
C THR A 359 -12.56 14.10 24.12
N SER A 360 -11.24 13.88 24.00
CA SER A 360 -10.26 14.98 23.99
C SER A 360 -10.50 15.94 22.82
N TYR A 361 -10.78 15.40 21.62
CA TYR A 361 -11.10 16.18 20.43
C TYR A 361 -12.42 16.96 20.60
N MET A 362 -13.46 16.28 21.07
CA MET A 362 -14.77 16.88 21.34
C MET A 362 -14.70 18.02 22.35
N LEU A 363 -13.88 17.87 23.40
CA LEU A 363 -13.71 18.89 24.43
C LEU A 363 -12.87 20.08 23.98
N ALA A 364 -11.91 19.86 23.06
CA ALA A 364 -11.08 20.92 22.50
C ALA A 364 -11.92 21.90 21.67
N GLU A 365 -12.82 21.39 20.84
CA GLU A 365 -13.62 22.19 19.89
C GLU A 365 -15.05 22.45 20.37
N GLY A 366 -15.55 21.73 21.39
CA GLY A 366 -16.93 21.85 21.85
C GLY A 366 -17.94 21.31 20.83
N VAL A 367 -17.68 20.11 20.32
CA VAL A 367 -18.44 19.49 19.22
C VAL A 367 -18.84 18.05 19.51
N PRO A 368 -19.90 17.52 18.88
CA PRO A 368 -20.20 16.10 18.90
C PRO A 368 -19.12 15.27 18.19
N GLY A 369 -19.07 13.97 18.49
CA GLY A 369 -18.05 13.06 17.98
C GLY A 369 -18.57 11.67 17.61
N LEU A 370 -17.94 11.06 16.60
CA LEU A 370 -18.21 9.68 16.17
C LEU A 370 -17.00 8.77 16.41
N LEU A 371 -17.20 7.63 17.09
CA LEU A 371 -16.29 6.49 17.01
C LEU A 371 -16.80 5.56 15.92
N VAL A 372 -16.04 5.41 14.84
CA VAL A 372 -16.45 4.67 13.66
C VAL A 372 -15.72 3.33 13.61
N TYR A 373 -16.48 2.24 13.60
CA TYR A 373 -15.97 0.88 13.61
C TYR A 373 -16.40 0.10 12.36
N PRO A 374 -15.63 -0.93 11.94
CA PRO A 374 -16.07 -1.81 10.86
C PRO A 374 -17.29 -2.63 11.28
N GLN A 375 -17.97 -3.19 10.29
CA GLN A 375 -19.18 -3.98 10.48
C GLN A 375 -18.93 -5.09 11.48
N GLN A 376 -19.77 -5.16 12.50
CA GLN A 376 -19.74 -6.21 13.52
C GLN A 376 -21.13 -6.37 14.14
N ASP A 377 -21.35 -7.50 14.81
CA ASP A 377 -22.59 -7.77 15.56
C ASP A 377 -22.56 -6.99 16.89
N ALA A 378 -22.73 -5.68 16.79
CA ALA A 378 -22.79 -4.76 17.92
C ALA A 378 -23.86 -3.69 17.68
N THR A 379 -24.49 -3.26 18.77
CA THR A 379 -25.47 -2.17 18.76
C THR A 379 -24.76 -0.84 18.91
N GLU A 380 -25.23 0.17 18.17
CA GLU A 380 -24.83 1.57 18.35
C GLU A 380 -24.97 1.98 19.82
N ARG A 381 -24.01 2.77 20.29
CA ARG A 381 -23.99 3.29 21.66
C ARG A 381 -23.90 4.78 21.62
N GLU A 382 -24.67 5.41 22.49
CA GLU A 382 -24.67 6.85 22.66
C GLU A 382 -24.25 7.22 24.08
N SER A 383 -23.50 8.29 24.19
CA SER A 383 -23.11 8.91 25.45
C SER A 383 -23.13 10.42 25.29
N VAL A 384 -23.21 11.14 26.41
CA VAL A 384 -23.20 12.60 26.40
C VAL A 384 -21.98 13.11 27.15
N VAL A 385 -21.12 13.83 26.45
CA VAL A 385 -19.92 14.47 27.01
C VAL A 385 -20.31 15.81 27.62
N GLN A 386 -19.97 16.00 28.91
CA GLN A 386 -20.28 17.20 29.70
C GLN A 386 -21.75 17.66 29.66
N ALA A 387 -22.70 16.73 29.48
CA ALA A 387 -24.13 17.04 29.30
C ALA A 387 -24.43 18.00 28.13
N LYS A 388 -23.55 18.07 27.12
CA LYS A 388 -23.65 19.00 25.97
C LYS A 388 -23.53 18.33 24.62
N HIS A 389 -22.54 17.45 24.43
CA HIS A 389 -22.19 16.93 23.11
C HIS A 389 -22.39 15.43 23.04
N VAL A 390 -23.03 14.98 21.97
CA VAL A 390 -23.24 13.55 21.70
C VAL A 390 -21.92 12.91 21.28
N LEU A 391 -21.59 11.80 21.92
CA LEU A 391 -20.58 10.83 21.48
C LEU A 391 -21.33 9.59 21.03
N ARG A 392 -21.12 9.15 19.78
CA ARG A 392 -21.76 7.95 19.27
C ARG A 392 -20.77 6.96 18.68
N SER A 393 -20.89 5.69 19.08
CA SER A 393 -20.22 4.57 18.43
C SER A 393 -21.09 4.04 17.30
N VAL A 394 -20.55 4.03 16.08
CA VAL A 394 -21.26 3.68 14.85
C VAL A 394 -20.49 2.62 14.06
N TYR A 395 -21.20 1.89 13.20
CA TYR A 395 -20.65 0.77 12.45
C TYR A 395 -20.92 0.94 10.96
N LEU A 396 -19.86 1.02 10.15
CA LEU A 396 -20.00 1.06 8.69
C LEU A 396 -20.07 -0.36 8.12
N SER A 397 -20.93 -0.57 7.13
CA SER A 397 -21.20 -1.87 6.50
C SER A 397 -20.05 -2.39 5.61
N THR A 398 -18.86 -2.61 6.18
CA THR A 398 -17.66 -3.08 5.48
C THR A 398 -17.77 -4.51 4.90
N ALA A 399 -18.74 -5.30 5.37
CA ALA A 399 -19.06 -6.63 4.86
C ALA A 399 -20.46 -6.71 4.21
N ALA A 400 -20.96 -5.61 3.66
CA ALA A 400 -22.26 -5.60 2.99
C ALA A 400 -22.30 -6.59 1.81
N ASP A 401 -23.38 -7.37 1.75
CA ASP A 401 -23.72 -8.15 0.56
C ASP A 401 -24.56 -7.28 -0.38
N VAL A 402 -23.86 -6.59 -1.29
CA VAL A 402 -24.44 -5.68 -2.29
C VAL A 402 -24.02 -6.09 -3.69
N SER A 403 -24.85 -5.72 -4.68
CA SER A 403 -24.73 -6.20 -6.05
C SER A 403 -23.58 -5.58 -6.86
N SER A 404 -23.03 -4.43 -6.46
CA SER A 404 -21.93 -3.76 -7.18
C SER A 404 -20.98 -2.99 -6.26
N PRO A 405 -19.75 -2.66 -6.74
CA PRO A 405 -18.83 -1.76 -6.03
C PRO A 405 -19.42 -0.38 -5.76
N GLU A 406 -20.20 0.18 -6.69
CA GLU A 406 -20.84 1.50 -6.53
C GLU A 406 -21.87 1.45 -5.40
N ALA A 407 -22.72 0.42 -5.36
CA ALA A 407 -23.68 0.23 -4.27
C ALA A 407 -23.01 0.02 -2.90
N TYR A 408 -21.79 -0.55 -2.88
CA TYR A 408 -20.99 -0.69 -1.67
C TYR A 408 -20.53 0.69 -1.16
N ILE A 409 -20.00 1.52 -2.05
CA ILE A 409 -19.54 2.89 -1.73
C ILE A 409 -20.73 3.75 -1.29
N GLU A 410 -21.82 3.79 -2.07
CA GLU A 410 -23.04 4.55 -1.73
C GLU A 410 -23.58 4.19 -0.35
N LYS A 411 -23.48 2.91 0.04
CA LYS A 411 -23.89 2.46 1.37
C LYS A 411 -23.01 3.03 2.48
N LEU A 412 -21.68 2.98 2.33
CA LEU A 412 -20.74 3.55 3.30
C LEU A 412 -20.96 5.07 3.46
N GLU A 413 -21.07 5.79 2.34
CA GLU A 413 -21.28 7.24 2.34
C GLU A 413 -22.64 7.63 2.94
N GLY A 414 -23.69 6.89 2.60
CA GLY A 414 -25.04 7.13 3.13
C GLY A 414 -25.15 6.85 4.63
N GLU A 415 -24.48 5.80 5.13
CA GLU A 415 -24.39 5.52 6.57
C GLU A 415 -23.67 6.65 7.30
N ALA A 416 -22.53 7.13 6.77
CA ALA A 416 -21.82 8.28 7.33
C ALA A 416 -22.69 9.55 7.32
N ALA A 417 -23.41 9.84 6.24
CA ALA A 417 -24.33 10.97 6.14
C ALA A 417 -25.43 10.93 7.21
N ASN A 418 -26.03 9.76 7.42
CA ASN A 418 -27.10 9.59 8.41
C ASN A 418 -26.58 9.80 9.84
N GLN A 419 -25.40 9.27 10.15
CA GLN A 419 -24.81 9.44 11.48
C GLN A 419 -24.41 10.89 11.72
N LEU A 420 -23.76 11.55 10.77
CA LEU A 420 -23.42 12.98 10.86
C LEU A 420 -24.66 13.85 11.10
N ARG A 421 -25.73 13.65 10.31
CA ARG A 421 -26.99 14.40 10.48
C ARG A 421 -27.53 14.25 11.89
N SER A 422 -27.58 13.02 12.39
CA SER A 422 -28.16 12.75 13.71
C SER A 422 -27.41 13.40 14.87
N ILE A 423 -26.06 13.40 14.88
CA ILE A 423 -25.29 13.98 15.98
C ILE A 423 -25.22 15.51 15.93
N ILE A 424 -25.47 16.11 14.76
CA ILE A 424 -25.49 17.57 14.56
C ILE A 424 -26.88 18.14 14.84
N ASP A 425 -27.96 17.45 14.47
CA ASP A 425 -29.34 17.89 14.72
C ASP A 425 -29.71 17.81 16.22
N ASP A 426 -29.00 17.00 17.02
CA ASP A 426 -29.15 16.89 18.47
C ASP A 426 -28.46 18.05 19.26
N ARG A 427 -28.01 19.12 18.58
CA ARG A 427 -27.34 20.30 19.17
C ARG A 427 -28.25 21.29 19.91
#